data_AF-A0A9W8NDY6-F1
#
_entry.id   AF-A0A9W8NDY6-F1
#
_cell.length_a   1.000
_cell.length_b   1.000
_cell.length_c   1.000
_cell.angle_alpha   90.00
_cell.angle_beta   90.00
_cell.angle_gamma   90.00
#
_symmetry.space_group_name_H-M   'P 1'
#
loop_
_entity.id
_entity.type
_entity.pdbx_description
1 polymer ?
#
loop_
_entity_poly.entity_id
_entity_poly.type
_entity_poly.pdbx_seq_one_letter_code
_entity_poly.pdbx_strand_id
1 'polypeptide(L)'
;MTFGGMWSLFNARDSMLEFGLPRRIANIRGTASVFQVGNARTTVIGLLVFYFYLRNQFAVVDTIMAITGAYCGLIDSYVVWREGNGKKALFRLLSSGVLSAWGYWGLTAGW
;
A
#
# COMPACT_ATOMS: atom_id res chain seq x y z
N MET A 1 -0.90 5.67 0.17
CA MET A 1 -0.40 5.02 -1.06
C MET A 1 0.64 5.87 -1.80
N THR A 2 0.45 7.19 -1.95
CA THR A 2 1.36 8.09 -2.69
C THR A 2 2.67 8.42 -1.96
N PHE A 3 2.62 9.07 -0.80
CA PHE A 3 3.84 9.55 -0.12
C PHE A 3 4.69 8.43 0.51
N GLY A 4 4.05 7.35 0.98
CA GLY A 4 4.75 6.20 1.55
C GLY A 4 5.60 5.41 0.54
N GLY A 5 5.16 5.33 -0.72
CA GLY A 5 5.92 4.63 -1.78
C GLY A 5 7.14 5.42 -2.25
N MET A 6 7.06 6.75 -2.26
CA MET A 6 8.18 7.63 -2.60
C MET A 6 9.32 7.54 -1.57
N TRP A 7 9.03 7.28 -0.30
CA TRP A 7 10.04 7.07 0.75
C TRP A 7 11.02 5.94 0.40
N SER A 8 10.55 4.89 -0.30
CA SER A 8 11.37 3.76 -0.74
C SER A 8 12.37 4.09 -1.84
N LEU A 9 12.15 5.17 -2.60
CA LEU A 9 13.07 5.60 -3.66
C LEU A 9 14.29 6.32 -3.08
N PHE A 10 14.12 7.02 -1.96
CA PHE A 10 15.21 7.73 -1.28
C PHE A 10 15.91 6.89 -0.22
N ASN A 11 15.19 6.03 0.52
CA ASN A 11 15.77 5.21 1.58
C ASN A 11 15.07 3.86 1.73
N ALA A 12 15.35 2.93 0.81
CA ALA A 12 14.73 1.61 0.77
C ALA A 12 14.86 0.81 2.08
N ARG A 13 15.99 0.94 2.79
CA ARG A 13 16.25 0.18 4.03
C ARG A 13 15.30 0.61 5.16
N ASP A 14 15.16 1.91 5.37
CA ASP A 14 14.26 2.42 6.42
C ASP A 14 12.80 2.22 6.02
N SER A 15 12.47 2.32 4.73
CA SER A 15 11.13 1.97 4.22
C SER A 15 10.77 0.51 4.47
N MET A 16 11.70 -0.43 4.31
CA MET A 16 11.48 -1.85 4.60
C MET A 16 11.26 -2.12 6.08
N LEU A 17 12.02 -1.45 6.96
CA LEU A 17 11.85 -1.56 8.41
C LEU A 17 10.51 -0.97 8.86
N GLU A 18 10.10 0.14 8.25
CA GLU A 18 8.81 0.76 8.53
C GLU A 18 7.65 -0.09 7.99
N PHE A 19 7.86 -0.70 6.82
CA PHE A 19 6.96 -1.70 6.25
C PHE A 19 6.78 -2.92 7.17
N GLY A 20 7.78 -3.22 8.01
CA GLY A 20 7.70 -4.26 9.05
C GLY A 20 8.59 -5.46 8.78
N LEU A 21 9.42 -5.42 7.74
CA LEU A 21 10.42 -6.45 7.44
C LEU A 21 11.52 -6.44 8.51
N PRO A 22 12.06 -7.61 8.90
CA PRO A 22 13.13 -7.72 9.86
C PRO A 22 14.45 -7.21 9.28
N ARG A 23 15.33 -6.70 10.16
CA ARG A 23 16.64 -6.14 9.79
C ARG A 23 17.47 -7.07 8.91
N ARG A 24 17.34 -8.39 9.05
CA ARG A 24 18.06 -9.37 8.23
C ARG A 24 17.74 -9.24 6.73
N ILE A 25 16.50 -8.91 6.38
CA ILE A 25 16.03 -8.78 4.99
C ILE A 25 16.29 -7.38 4.47
N ALA A 26 16.12 -6.37 5.33
CA ALA A 26 16.40 -4.97 5.00
C ALA A 26 17.89 -4.67 4.75
N ASN A 27 18.81 -5.50 5.25
CA ASN A 27 20.25 -5.30 5.07
C ASN A 27 20.82 -5.94 3.79
N ILE A 28 20.02 -6.73 3.06
CA ILE A 28 20.45 -7.40 1.82
C ILE A 28 20.23 -6.43 0.65
N ARG A 29 21.31 -6.05 -0.05
CA ARG A 29 21.25 -5.11 -1.18
C ARG A 29 20.30 -5.57 -2.31
N GLY A 30 20.19 -6.88 -2.54
CA GLY A 30 19.30 -7.45 -3.55
C GLY A 30 17.80 -7.24 -3.26
N THR A 31 17.41 -7.05 -2.01
CA THR A 31 16.01 -6.82 -1.64
C THR A 31 15.55 -5.41 -2.00
N ALA A 32 16.48 -4.45 -2.03
CA ALA A 32 16.19 -3.02 -2.24
C ALA A 32 15.56 -2.76 -3.62
N SER A 33 16.09 -3.36 -4.67
CA SER A 33 15.59 -3.18 -6.04
C SER A 33 14.17 -3.72 -6.21
N VAL A 34 13.89 -4.91 -5.67
CA VAL A 34 12.55 -5.52 -5.73
C VAL A 34 11.52 -4.67 -4.98
N PHE A 35 11.90 -4.18 -3.80
CA PHE A 35 11.01 -3.35 -2.98
C PHE A 35 10.77 -1.97 -3.60
N GLN A 36 11.78 -1.36 -4.23
CA GLN A 36 11.63 -0.12 -4.98
C GLN A 36 10.69 -0.27 -6.17
N VAL A 37 10.83 -1.34 -6.96
CA VAL A 37 9.95 -1.62 -8.10
C VAL A 37 8.51 -1.88 -7.63
N GLY A 38 8.34 -2.61 -6.52
CA GLY A 38 7.03 -2.81 -5.90
C GLY A 38 6.37 -1.50 -5.48
N ASN A 39 7.10 -0.65 -4.75
CA ASN A 39 6.60 0.65 -4.31
C ASN A 39 6.32 1.60 -5.48
N ALA A 40 7.10 1.54 -6.56
CA ALA A 40 6.84 2.32 -7.77
C ALA A 40 5.44 2.01 -8.33
N ARG A 41 5.04 0.73 -8.38
CA ARG A 41 3.68 0.34 -8.81
C ARG A 41 2.61 0.89 -7.88
N THR A 42 2.83 0.88 -6.57
CA THR A 42 1.93 1.49 -5.59
C THR A 42 1.82 3.00 -5.78
N THR A 43 2.91 3.70 -6.14
CA THR A 43 2.86 5.12 -6.46
C THR A 43 2.07 5.41 -7.75
N VAL A 44 2.17 4.55 -8.77
CA VAL A 44 1.36 4.66 -9.99
C VAL A 44 -0.12 4.56 -9.68
N ILE A 45 -0.53 3.60 -8.84
CA ILE A 45 -1.94 3.48 -8.40
C ILE A 45 -2.38 4.75 -7.67
N GLY A 46 -1.55 5.28 -6.78
CA GLY A 46 -1.82 6.55 -6.09
C GLY A 46 -1.94 7.76 -7.03
N LEU A 47 -1.13 7.82 -8.10
CA LEU A 47 -1.24 8.84 -9.14
C LEU A 47 -2.51 8.69 -9.98
N LEU A 48 -2.92 7.45 -10.29
CA LEU A 48 -4.19 7.19 -10.98
C LEU A 48 -5.37 7.66 -10.12
N VAL A 49 -5.38 7.34 -8.83
CA VAL A 49 -6.38 7.85 -7.89
C VAL A 49 -6.43 9.37 -7.91
N PHE A 50 -5.27 10.04 -7.82
CA PHE A 50 -5.21 11.52 -7.85
C PHE A 50 -5.72 12.09 -9.19
N TYR A 51 -5.34 11.48 -10.31
CA TYR A 51 -5.79 11.88 -11.64
C TYR A 51 -7.32 11.77 -11.81
N PHE A 52 -7.90 10.64 -11.42
CA PHE A 52 -9.35 10.44 -11.51
C PHE A 52 -10.12 11.30 -10.51
N TYR A 53 -9.53 11.57 -9.35
CA TYR A 53 -10.07 12.51 -8.37
C TYR A 53 -10.15 13.93 -8.94
N LEU A 54 -9.10 14.42 -9.60
CA LEU A 54 -9.11 15.73 -10.28
C LEU A 54 -10.11 15.80 -11.45
N ARG A 55 -10.46 14.66 -12.04
CA ARG A 55 -11.47 14.55 -13.10
C ARG A 55 -12.90 14.38 -12.55
N ASN A 56 -13.09 14.47 -11.23
CA ASN A 56 -14.35 14.22 -10.52
C ASN A 56 -14.96 12.84 -10.83
N GLN A 57 -14.15 11.86 -11.22
CA GLN A 57 -14.58 10.48 -11.50
C GLN A 57 -14.47 9.63 -10.23
N PHE A 58 -15.24 9.99 -9.21
CA PHE A 58 -15.14 9.40 -7.88
C PHE A 58 -15.51 7.90 -7.84
N ALA A 59 -16.43 7.45 -8.70
CA ALA A 59 -16.75 6.02 -8.83
C ALA A 59 -15.54 5.17 -9.26
N VAL A 60 -14.67 5.72 -10.11
CA VAL A 60 -13.44 5.04 -10.54
C VAL A 60 -12.42 5.02 -9.41
N VAL A 61 -12.31 6.12 -8.66
CA VAL A 61 -11.47 6.20 -7.46
C VAL A 61 -11.88 5.16 -6.43
N ASP A 62 -13.17 5.04 -6.15
CA ASP A 62 -13.72 4.08 -5.20
C ASP A 62 -13.44 2.64 -5.62
N THR A 63 -13.59 2.33 -6.92
CA THR A 63 -13.25 1.02 -7.47
C THR A 63 -11.76 0.70 -7.30
N ILE A 64 -10.88 1.67 -7.59
CA ILE A 64 -9.43 1.49 -7.43
C ILE A 64 -9.07 1.30 -5.95
N MET A 65 -9.68 2.07 -5.04
CA MET A 65 -9.46 1.95 -3.60
C MET A 65 -9.96 0.63 -3.05
N ALA A 66 -11.13 0.15 -3.48
CA ALA A 66 -11.68 -1.14 -3.09
C ALA A 66 -10.76 -2.30 -3.52
N ILE A 67 -10.37 -2.34 -4.80
CA ILE A 67 -9.54 -3.43 -5.34
C ILE A 67 -8.13 -3.39 -4.74
N THR A 68 -7.52 -2.21 -4.66
CA THR A 68 -6.16 -2.06 -4.13
C THR A 68 -6.12 -2.32 -2.62
N GLY A 69 -7.10 -1.82 -1.87
CA GLY A 69 -7.23 -2.07 -0.44
C GLY A 69 -7.43 -3.54 -0.12
N ALA A 70 -8.31 -4.23 -0.85
CA ALA A 70 -8.55 -5.65 -0.68
C ALA A 70 -7.34 -6.51 -1.06
N TYR A 71 -6.76 -6.29 -2.24
CA TYR A 71 -5.70 -7.17 -2.74
C TYR A 71 -4.33 -6.84 -2.16
N CYS A 72 -3.87 -5.59 -2.27
CA CYS A 72 -2.55 -5.19 -1.75
C CYS A 72 -2.53 -5.26 -0.21
N GLY A 73 -3.61 -4.86 0.45
CA GLY A 73 -3.70 -4.95 1.91
C GLY A 73 -3.58 -6.38 2.43
N LEU A 74 -4.26 -7.33 1.78
CA LEU A 74 -4.28 -8.73 2.18
C LEU A 74 -2.91 -9.40 1.93
N ILE A 75 -2.27 -9.10 0.79
CA ILE A 75 -0.93 -9.63 0.48
C ILE A 75 0.14 -9.01 1.40
N ASP A 76 0.12 -7.70 1.62
CA ASP A 76 1.08 -7.03 2.49
C ASP A 76 0.97 -7.55 3.93
N SER A 77 -0.25 -7.72 4.43
CA SER A 77 -0.49 -8.32 5.75
C SER A 77 -0.07 -9.79 5.81
N TYR A 78 -0.32 -10.57 4.76
CA TYR A 78 0.11 -11.97 4.71
C TYR A 78 1.65 -12.09 4.75
N VAL A 79 2.37 -11.28 3.98
CA VAL A 79 3.85 -11.28 3.94
C VAL A 79 4.42 -10.84 5.30
N VAL A 80 3.94 -9.75 5.88
CA VAL A 80 4.44 -9.25 7.18
C VAL A 80 4.08 -10.20 8.33
N TRP A 81 2.95 -10.90 8.25
CA TRP A 81 2.59 -11.95 9.21
C TRP A 81 3.55 -13.14 9.12
N ARG A 82 3.87 -13.59 7.90
CA ARG A 82 4.83 -14.68 7.66
C ARG A 82 6.24 -14.37 8.17
N GLU A 83 6.62 -13.10 8.21
CA GLU A 83 7.94 -12.67 8.68
C GLU A 83 8.03 -12.42 10.19
N GLY A 84 6.94 -12.63 10.93
CA GLY A 84 6.94 -12.65 12.40
C GLY A 84 6.60 -11.33 13.07
N ASN A 85 6.16 -10.31 12.32
CA ASN A 85 5.77 -9.01 12.87
C ASN A 85 4.24 -8.80 12.88
N GLY A 86 3.55 -9.68 13.61
CA GLY A 86 2.08 -9.76 13.60
C GLY A 86 1.35 -8.47 13.99
N LYS A 87 1.93 -7.63 14.86
CA LYS A 87 1.33 -6.35 15.27
C LYS A 87 1.25 -5.35 14.10
N LYS A 88 2.32 -5.26 13.28
CA LYS A 88 2.33 -4.41 12.07
C LYS A 88 1.47 -4.99 10.94
N ALA A 89 1.41 -6.32 10.83
CA ALA A 89 0.54 -7.00 9.86
C ALA A 89 -0.95 -6.72 10.13
N LEU A 90 -1.38 -6.78 11.39
CA LEU A 90 -2.76 -6.52 11.79
C LEU A 90 -3.16 -5.06 11.55
N PHE A 91 -2.28 -4.12 11.90
CA PHE A 91 -2.51 -2.70 11.61
C PHE A 91 -2.69 -2.43 10.10
N ARG A 92 -1.88 -3.08 9.26
CA ARG A 92 -2.02 -3.02 7.79
C ARG A 92 -3.32 -3.64 7.30
N LEU A 93 -3.73 -4.77 7.88
CA LEU A 93 -4.96 -5.46 7.46
C LEU A 93 -6.18 -4.61 7.82
N LEU A 94 -6.19 -4.03 9.02
CA LEU A 94 -7.26 -3.17 9.50
C LEU A 94 -7.34 -1.87 8.69
N SER A 95 -6.22 -1.18 8.49
CA SER A 95 -6.20 0.06 7.69
C SER A 95 -6.58 -0.19 6.22
N SER A 96 -6.10 -1.28 5.61
CA SER A 96 -6.43 -1.62 4.23
C SER A 96 -7.87 -2.15 4.08
N GLY A 97 -8.36 -2.86 5.09
CA GLY A 97 -9.76 -3.30 5.18
C GLY A 97 -10.72 -2.13 5.32
N VAL A 98 -10.38 -1.12 6.14
CA VAL A 98 -11.15 0.13 6.23
C VAL A 98 -11.15 0.87 4.90
N LEU A 99 -10.02 0.98 4.20
CA LEU A 99 -9.96 1.58 2.87
C LEU A 99 -10.78 0.79 1.84
N SER A 100 -10.75 -0.55 1.91
CA SER A 100 -11.52 -1.42 1.03
C SER A 100 -13.02 -1.28 1.28
N ALA A 101 -13.45 -1.23 2.54
CA ALA A 101 -14.84 -1.02 2.92
C ALA A 101 -15.32 0.38 2.53
N TRP A 102 -14.46 1.40 2.67
CA TRP A 102 -14.74 2.77 2.27
C TRP A 102 -14.99 2.92 0.78
N GLY A 103 -14.13 2.31 -0.05
CA GLY A 103 -14.30 2.26 -1.50
C GLY A 103 -15.51 1.42 -1.91
N TYR A 104 -15.74 0.28 -1.26
CA TYR A 104 -16.90 -0.58 -1.56
C TYR A 104 -18.25 0.10 -1.23
N TRP A 105 -18.30 0.89 -0.17
CA TRP A 105 -19.50 1.67 0.18
C TRP A 105 -19.69 2.94 -0.66
N GLY A 106 -18.74 3.29 -1.54
CA GLY A 106 -18.87 4.48 -2.40
C GLY A 106 -18.91 5.79 -1.60
N LEU A 107 -18.31 5.81 -0.40
CA LEU A 107 -18.35 6.97 0.50
C LEU A 107 -17.60 8.18 -0.06
N THR A 108 -16.72 7.97 -1.04
CA THR A 108 -16.00 9.04 -1.74
C THR A 108 -16.80 9.57 -2.92
N ALA A 109 -17.59 8.73 -3.58
CA ALA A 109 -18.55 9.14 -4.59
C ALA A 109 -19.72 9.94 -3.97
N GLY A 110 -20.07 9.68 -2.70
CA GLY A 110 -21.17 10.34 -2.02
C GLY A 110 -22.46 10.11 -2.78
N TRP A 111 -23.18 9.04 -2.47
CA TRP A 111 -24.50 8.78 -3.05
C TRP A 111 -25.41 10.02 -3.06
#